data_AF-A0A7S1BWD9-F1
#
_entry.id   AF-A0A7S1BWD9-F1
#
_cell.length_a   1.000
_cell.length_b   1.000
_cell.length_c   1.000
_cell.angle_alpha   90.00
_cell.angle_beta   90.00
_cell.angle_gamma   90.00
#
_symmetry.space_group_name_H-M   'P 1'
#
loop_
_entity.id
_entity.type
_entity.pdbx_description
1 polymer ?
#
loop_
_entity_poly.entity_id
_entity_poly.type
_entity_poly.pdbx_seq_one_letter_code
_entity_poly.pdbx_strand_id
1 'polypeptide(L)'
;HGENSRAAHDTRAVRERGGPRVLGGKEAGAKPRSYWWTALGSDGKEAIRERPVETDDEPRGFGREAIQKMFRGEIPKQRFDEMEHVGDKSDKYRRLRAEYDAKFPDDLQDNSDPETMAQSEAYRRRMDLLKTLKKREYKPMDFDNDKDCPLHPDKSVYPKAFRMEKILENWNPDDTRPRERIFQGICFFDAIKDREKIFNYRDAEVPFVVRNDPEVVRTVERWNDPAYLPR
;
A
#
# COMPACT_ATOMS: atom_id res chain seq x y z
N HIS A 1 -18.45 -36.54 62.27
CA HIS A 1 -18.66 -35.19 61.74
C HIS A 1 -18.31 -35.23 60.25
N GLY A 2 -19.19 -35.11 59.27
CA GLY A 2 -20.59 -34.74 59.16
C GLY A 2 -20.76 -34.44 57.67
N GLU A 3 -21.60 -35.20 56.98
CA GLU A 3 -21.91 -35.07 55.56
C GLU A 3 -22.69 -33.79 55.25
N ASN A 4 -22.54 -33.23 54.04
CA ASN A 4 -23.62 -32.73 53.19
C ASN A 4 -23.05 -32.38 51.80
N SER A 5 -23.43 -33.00 50.67
CA SER A 5 -24.76 -32.99 49.99
C SER A 5 -25.10 -31.58 49.48
N ARG A 6 -25.63 -31.29 48.29
CA ARG A 6 -25.91 -31.94 46.98
C ARG A 6 -26.61 -30.83 46.13
N ALA A 7 -26.93 -31.15 44.87
CA ALA A 7 -27.85 -30.46 43.94
C ALA A 7 -27.24 -29.31 43.10
N ALA A 8 -27.13 -29.34 41.77
CA ALA A 8 -27.90 -29.97 40.68
C ALA A 8 -29.36 -29.50 40.58
N HIS A 9 -29.60 -28.57 39.65
CA HIS A 9 -30.84 -28.31 38.91
C HIS A 9 -30.47 -27.37 37.75
N ASP A 10 -31.18 -27.26 36.63
CA ASP A 10 -31.87 -28.17 35.73
C ASP A 10 -32.25 -27.29 34.52
N THR A 11 -32.30 -27.93 33.38
CA THR A 11 -32.77 -27.53 32.05
C THR A 11 -33.75 -26.36 31.91
N ARG A 12 -33.61 -25.59 30.80
CA ARG A 12 -34.73 -25.41 29.85
C ARG A 12 -34.28 -24.99 28.45
N ALA A 13 -34.44 -25.92 27.51
CA ALA A 13 -34.52 -25.67 26.09
C ALA A 13 -35.85 -24.97 25.74
N VAL A 14 -35.80 -23.99 24.85
CA VAL A 14 -36.99 -23.44 24.17
C VAL A 14 -36.86 -23.75 22.69
N ARG A 15 -37.87 -24.47 22.19
CA ARG A 15 -38.07 -24.89 20.80
C ARG A 15 -39.29 -24.12 20.26
N GLU A 16 -39.31 -23.96 18.94
CA GLU A 16 -40.46 -23.76 18.03
C GLU A 16 -40.90 -22.34 17.65
N ARG A 17 -40.69 -22.02 16.36
CA ARG A 17 -41.67 -21.80 15.26
C ARG A 17 -40.93 -21.06 14.13
N GLY A 18 -41.03 -21.33 12.83
CA GLY A 18 -42.02 -22.06 12.03
C GLY A 18 -42.56 -21.17 10.90
N GLY A 19 -41.81 -21.04 9.78
CA GLY A 19 -42.28 -20.64 8.42
C GLY A 19 -42.59 -19.15 8.12
N PRO A 20 -42.75 -18.73 6.84
CA PRO A 20 -42.81 -19.52 5.61
C PRO A 20 -41.76 -19.16 4.52
N ARG A 21 -41.62 -20.08 3.55
CA ARG A 21 -41.03 -19.89 2.22
C ARG A 21 -41.86 -18.91 1.40
N VAL A 22 -41.21 -18.00 0.67
CA VAL A 22 -41.78 -17.31 -0.49
C VAL A 22 -40.93 -17.58 -1.71
N LEU A 23 -41.65 -17.76 -2.81
CA LEU A 23 -41.29 -18.26 -4.12
C LEU A 23 -40.37 -17.31 -4.90
N GLY A 24 -39.69 -17.89 -5.90
CA GLY A 24 -38.77 -17.20 -6.79
C GLY A 24 -39.39 -16.11 -7.67
N GLY A 25 -38.51 -15.24 -8.15
CA GLY A 25 -38.73 -14.31 -9.24
C GLY A 25 -37.46 -14.24 -10.08
N LYS A 26 -37.60 -14.58 -11.36
CA LYS A 26 -36.57 -14.47 -12.41
C LYS A 26 -36.34 -13.01 -12.81
N GLU A 27 -35.12 -12.76 -13.29
CA GLU A 27 -34.72 -11.86 -14.38
C GLU A 27 -35.07 -10.36 -14.31
N ALA A 28 -34.02 -9.53 -14.25
CA ALA A 28 -33.76 -8.51 -15.27
C ALA A 28 -32.34 -7.93 -15.11
N GLY A 29 -31.52 -8.06 -16.15
CA GLY A 29 -30.20 -7.45 -16.23
C GLY A 29 -30.30 -5.92 -16.26
N ALA A 30 -29.71 -5.26 -15.26
CA ALA A 30 -29.52 -3.82 -15.25
C ALA A 30 -28.21 -3.49 -15.99
N LYS A 31 -28.33 -2.90 -17.18
CA LYS A 31 -27.22 -2.23 -17.88
C LYS A 31 -26.83 -0.96 -17.12
N PRO A 32 -25.55 -0.58 -17.07
CA PRO A 32 -25.14 0.68 -16.45
C PRO A 32 -25.63 1.87 -17.28
N ARG A 33 -26.32 2.82 -16.63
CA ARG A 33 -26.69 4.12 -17.19
C ARG A 33 -25.43 4.97 -17.26
N SER A 34 -24.93 5.23 -18.47
CA SER A 34 -23.96 6.29 -18.72
C SER A 34 -24.68 7.64 -18.62
N TYR A 35 -24.16 8.51 -17.75
CA TYR A 35 -24.58 9.90 -17.67
C TYR A 35 -23.86 10.68 -18.76
N TRP A 36 -24.58 11.07 -19.81
CA TRP A 36 -24.14 12.09 -20.75
C TRP A 36 -24.73 13.42 -20.32
N TRP A 37 -23.87 14.39 -20.01
CA TRP A 37 -24.26 15.79 -19.88
C TRP A 37 -24.31 16.40 -21.29
N THR A 38 -25.51 16.69 -21.79
CA THR A 38 -25.70 17.56 -22.96
C THR A 38 -25.89 19.00 -22.48
N ALA A 39 -24.88 19.84 -22.73
CA ALA A 39 -25.05 21.29 -22.68
C ALA A 39 -25.80 21.72 -23.95
N LEU A 40 -26.99 22.30 -23.77
CA LEU A 40 -27.75 22.94 -24.85
C LEU A 40 -27.05 24.25 -25.24
N GLY A 41 -26.33 24.22 -26.35
CA GLY A 41 -25.91 25.40 -27.10
C GLY A 41 -26.90 25.66 -28.23
N SER A 42 -27.57 26.81 -28.17
CA SER A 42 -28.35 27.36 -29.28
C SER A 42 -27.40 27.71 -30.42
N ASP A 43 -27.31 26.87 -31.45
CA ASP A 43 -27.05 27.19 -32.86
C ASP A 43 -26.77 25.89 -33.62
N GLY A 44 -27.83 25.31 -34.19
CA GLY A 44 -27.82 24.00 -34.81
C GLY A 44 -27.05 23.91 -36.13
N LYS A 45 -25.73 23.70 -36.05
CA LYS A 45 -24.88 23.11 -37.11
C LYS A 45 -23.70 22.34 -36.51
N GLU A 46 -23.87 21.05 -36.24
CA GLU A 46 -22.74 20.16 -35.95
C GLU A 46 -22.12 19.64 -37.25
N ALA A 47 -20.90 20.10 -37.55
CA ALA A 47 -20.00 19.43 -38.46
C ALA A 47 -19.21 18.39 -37.66
N ILE A 48 -19.56 17.11 -37.82
CA ILE A 48 -18.79 16.00 -37.26
C ILE A 48 -17.48 15.91 -38.05
N ARG A 49 -16.42 16.50 -37.50
CA ARG A 49 -15.04 16.24 -37.95
C ARG A 49 -14.54 15.04 -37.16
N GLU A 50 -14.63 13.87 -37.77
CA GLU A 50 -13.98 12.66 -37.26
C GLU A 50 -12.48 12.93 -37.10
N ARG A 51 -12.02 12.93 -35.85
CA ARG A 51 -10.59 12.75 -35.56
C ARG A 51 -10.34 11.25 -35.54
N PRO A 52 -9.33 10.73 -36.26
CA PRO A 52 -8.97 9.33 -36.15
C PRO A 52 -8.55 9.05 -34.71
N VAL A 53 -9.15 8.01 -34.13
CA VAL A 53 -8.75 7.41 -32.86
C VAL A 53 -7.44 6.69 -33.13
N GLU A 54 -6.32 7.28 -32.70
CA GLU A 54 -5.05 6.57 -32.57
C GLU A 54 -5.22 5.52 -31.47
N THR A 55 -5.40 4.27 -31.88
CA THR A 55 -5.34 3.10 -31.00
C THR A 55 -3.87 2.74 -30.79
N ASP A 56 -3.24 3.33 -29.78
CA ASP A 56 -1.93 2.90 -29.28
C ASP A 56 -2.05 2.49 -27.80
N ASP A 57 -2.59 1.30 -27.56
CA ASP A 57 -2.47 0.63 -26.26
C ASP A 57 -2.10 -0.85 -26.50
N GLU A 58 -0.84 -1.07 -26.90
CA GLU A 58 -0.15 -2.32 -26.56
C GLU A 58 0.55 -2.15 -25.20
N PRO A 59 0.57 -3.20 -24.35
CA PRO A 59 1.20 -3.14 -23.04
C PRO A 59 2.71 -2.93 -23.20
N ARG A 60 3.21 -1.81 -22.68
CA ARG A 60 4.63 -1.41 -22.69
C ARG A 60 5.47 -2.33 -21.79
N GLY A 61 5.73 -3.54 -22.25
CA GLY A 61 6.93 -4.26 -21.83
C GLY A 61 8.16 -3.51 -22.32
N PHE A 62 9.19 -3.36 -21.49
CA PHE A 62 10.51 -2.86 -21.93
C PHE A 62 11.10 -3.87 -22.93
N GLY A 63 10.71 -3.75 -24.19
CA GLY A 63 11.18 -4.58 -25.28
C GLY A 63 12.67 -4.40 -25.51
N ARG A 64 13.31 -5.46 -26.01
CA ARG A 64 14.75 -5.52 -26.36
C ARG A 64 15.27 -4.30 -27.16
N GLU A 65 14.39 -3.57 -27.86
CA GLU A 65 14.69 -2.29 -28.51
C GLU A 65 15.20 -1.20 -27.55
N ALA A 66 14.64 -1.07 -26.34
CA ALA A 66 15.03 -0.02 -25.40
C ALA A 66 16.47 -0.21 -24.92
N ILE A 67 16.89 -1.47 -24.75
CA ILE A 67 18.26 -1.85 -24.41
C ILE A 67 19.20 -1.53 -25.59
N GLN A 68 18.77 -1.83 -26.82
CA GLN A 68 19.56 -1.57 -28.03
C GLN A 68 19.70 -0.06 -28.34
N LYS A 69 18.68 0.75 -28.04
CA LYS A 69 18.72 2.23 -28.12
C LYS A 69 19.65 2.85 -27.07
N MET A 70 19.70 2.27 -25.85
CA MET A 70 20.70 2.66 -24.84
C MET A 70 22.14 2.42 -25.32
N PHE A 71 22.41 1.29 -26.00
CA PHE A 71 23.74 1.02 -26.59
C PHE A 71 24.09 1.97 -27.76
N ARG A 72 23.11 2.62 -28.40
CA ARG A 72 23.31 3.64 -29.44
C ARG A 72 23.44 5.06 -28.89
N GLY A 73 23.36 5.25 -27.57
CA GLY A 73 23.42 6.58 -26.93
C GLY A 73 22.12 7.39 -27.02
N GLU A 74 21.04 6.80 -27.52
CA GLU A 74 19.73 7.43 -27.55
C GLU A 74 19.04 7.23 -26.20
N ILE A 75 19.14 8.25 -25.35
CA ILE A 75 18.40 8.31 -24.08
C ILE A 75 16.92 8.49 -24.41
N PRO A 76 16.00 7.63 -23.93
CA PRO A 76 14.57 7.83 -24.07
C PRO A 76 14.19 9.24 -23.57
N LYS A 77 13.52 10.03 -24.43
CA LYS A 77 13.34 11.47 -24.21
C LYS A 77 12.43 11.82 -23.01
N GLN A 78 11.61 10.89 -22.54
CA GLN A 78 10.75 11.06 -21.36
C GLN A 78 10.58 9.72 -20.66
N ARG A 79 10.85 9.68 -19.36
CA ARG A 79 10.39 8.58 -18.50
C ARG A 79 9.00 8.91 -17.95
N PHE A 80 8.24 7.87 -17.61
CA PHE A 80 6.91 8.02 -17.02
C PHE A 80 6.94 8.73 -15.65
N ASP A 81 8.09 8.72 -14.97
CA ASP A 81 8.29 9.34 -13.66
C ASP A 81 8.92 10.76 -13.73
N GLU A 82 9.16 11.30 -14.92
CA GLU A 82 9.67 12.66 -15.09
C GLU A 82 8.53 13.69 -15.05
N MET A 83 8.40 14.43 -13.95
CA MET A 83 7.47 15.56 -13.84
C MET A 83 8.02 16.80 -14.56
N GLU A 84 7.15 17.60 -15.20
CA GLU A 84 7.57 18.75 -16.03
C GLU A 84 8.47 19.76 -15.29
N HIS A 85 8.23 19.99 -14.00
CA HIS A 85 8.89 21.05 -13.24
C HIS A 85 9.73 20.56 -12.04
N VAL A 86 10.02 19.26 -11.93
CA VAL A 86 10.70 18.69 -10.75
C VAL A 86 11.90 17.84 -11.17
N GLY A 87 13.05 18.05 -10.51
CA GLY A 87 14.27 17.24 -10.65
C GLY A 87 15.24 17.70 -11.74
N ASP A 88 16.46 17.17 -11.71
CA ASP A 88 17.45 17.36 -12.78
C ASP A 88 17.07 16.50 -14.00
N LYS A 89 16.91 17.15 -15.16
CA LYS A 89 16.57 16.51 -16.44
C LYS A 89 17.76 16.46 -17.40
N SER A 90 18.95 16.79 -16.92
CA SER A 90 20.17 16.73 -17.71
C SER A 90 20.37 15.33 -18.27
N ASP A 91 20.87 15.24 -19.50
CA ASP A 91 21.25 13.94 -20.11
C ASP A 91 22.28 13.20 -19.27
N LYS A 92 23.12 13.94 -18.53
CA LYS A 92 24.06 13.40 -17.55
C LYS A 92 23.33 12.65 -16.44
N TYR A 93 22.33 13.26 -15.79
CA TYR A 93 21.54 12.60 -14.75
C TYR A 93 20.73 11.43 -15.32
N ARG A 94 20.15 11.57 -16.52
CA ARG A 94 19.41 10.47 -17.16
C ARG A 94 20.31 9.26 -17.45
N ARG A 95 21.53 9.47 -17.94
CA ARG A 95 22.53 8.39 -18.14
C ARG A 95 22.94 7.74 -16.83
N LEU A 96 23.25 8.56 -15.81
CA LEU A 96 23.57 8.07 -14.47
C LEU A 96 22.42 7.19 -13.97
N ARG A 97 21.19 7.69 -14.02
CA ARG A 97 20.03 6.95 -13.57
C ARG A 97 19.80 5.66 -14.35
N ALA A 98 19.99 5.66 -15.67
CA ALA A 98 19.90 4.45 -16.50
C ALA A 98 20.97 3.40 -16.11
N GLU A 99 22.20 3.84 -15.85
CA GLU A 99 23.28 2.95 -15.38
C GLU A 99 22.91 2.29 -14.03
N TYR A 100 22.37 3.07 -13.10
CA TYR A 100 21.95 2.54 -11.80
C TYR A 100 20.69 1.68 -11.89
N ASP A 101 19.70 2.07 -12.68
CA ASP A 101 18.50 1.25 -12.88
C ASP A 101 18.85 -0.09 -13.57
N ALA A 102 19.92 -0.16 -14.36
CA ALA A 102 20.45 -1.42 -14.90
C ALA A 102 21.13 -2.30 -13.82
N LYS A 103 21.80 -1.70 -12.83
CA LYS A 103 22.36 -2.42 -11.66
C LYS A 103 21.28 -2.87 -10.67
N PHE A 104 20.18 -2.14 -10.63
CA PHE A 104 19.05 -2.32 -9.72
C PHE A 104 17.75 -2.45 -10.53
N PRO A 105 17.60 -3.56 -11.28
CA PRO A 105 16.47 -3.76 -12.20
C PRO A 105 15.14 -3.70 -11.45
N ASP A 106 14.11 -3.26 -12.17
CA ASP A 106 12.76 -3.18 -11.63
C ASP A 106 12.07 -4.53 -11.71
N ASP A 107 11.60 -5.04 -10.59
CA ASP A 107 10.87 -6.30 -10.51
C ASP A 107 9.39 -6.08 -10.87
N LEU A 108 8.94 -4.82 -10.85
CA LEU A 108 7.54 -4.41 -11.02
C LEU A 108 7.08 -4.34 -12.48
N GLN A 109 7.96 -4.64 -13.45
CA GLN A 109 7.59 -4.59 -14.86
C GLN A 109 6.68 -5.73 -15.30
N ASP A 110 6.63 -6.81 -14.53
CA ASP A 110 5.61 -7.82 -14.72
C ASP A 110 4.44 -7.45 -13.81
N ASN A 111 3.21 -7.45 -14.35
CA ASN A 111 1.94 -7.37 -13.60
C ASN A 111 1.74 -8.63 -12.72
N SER A 112 2.82 -9.06 -12.09
CA SER A 112 2.95 -10.25 -11.31
C SER A 112 2.21 -10.05 -10.00
N ASP A 113 1.54 -11.13 -9.59
CA ASP A 113 0.81 -11.17 -8.34
C ASP A 113 1.74 -10.78 -7.16
N PRO A 114 1.24 -10.07 -6.12
CA PRO A 114 2.00 -9.71 -4.92
C PRO A 114 2.83 -10.85 -4.33
N GLU A 115 2.36 -12.10 -4.40
CA GLU A 115 3.11 -13.27 -3.94
C GLU A 115 4.35 -13.55 -4.80
N THR A 116 4.24 -13.35 -6.12
CA THR A 116 5.34 -13.53 -7.07
C THR A 116 6.41 -12.46 -6.85
N MET A 117 6.01 -11.21 -6.61
CA MET A 117 6.93 -10.13 -6.26
C MET A 117 7.69 -10.42 -4.96
N ALA A 118 6.99 -10.91 -3.92
CA ALA A 118 7.63 -11.27 -2.65
C ALA A 118 8.66 -12.42 -2.79
N GLN A 119 8.60 -13.20 -3.87
CA GLN A 119 9.52 -14.29 -4.16
C GLN A 119 10.70 -13.88 -5.03
N SER A 120 10.70 -12.69 -5.64
CA SER A 120 11.79 -12.25 -6.52
C SER A 120 13.12 -12.16 -5.75
N GLU A 121 14.23 -12.47 -6.44
CA GLU A 121 15.56 -12.39 -5.84
C GLU A 121 15.93 -10.95 -5.47
N ALA A 122 15.57 -9.99 -6.32
CA ALA A 122 15.84 -8.58 -6.08
C ALA A 122 15.04 -8.04 -4.87
N TYR A 123 13.78 -8.46 -4.68
CA TYR A 123 13.01 -8.14 -3.47
C TYR A 123 13.68 -8.75 -2.23
N ARG A 124 14.12 -10.01 -2.27
CA ARG A 124 14.83 -10.63 -1.14
C ARG A 124 16.10 -9.87 -0.78
N ARG A 125 16.95 -9.53 -1.77
CA ARG A 125 18.17 -8.74 -1.56
C ARG A 125 17.87 -7.39 -0.90
N ARG A 126 16.84 -6.69 -1.40
CA ARG A 126 16.39 -5.40 -0.86
C ARG A 126 15.91 -5.53 0.58
N MET A 127 15.10 -6.53 0.87
CA MET A 127 14.61 -6.79 2.23
C MET A 127 15.75 -7.14 3.18
N ASP A 128 16.78 -7.85 2.71
CA ASP A 128 17.98 -8.12 3.50
C ASP A 128 18.79 -6.85 3.78
N LEU A 129 18.93 -5.95 2.80
CA LEU A 129 19.51 -4.62 3.04
C LEU A 129 18.72 -3.85 4.10
N LEU A 130 17.38 -3.82 4.02
CA LEU A 130 16.55 -3.14 5.01
C LEU A 130 16.74 -3.73 6.41
N LYS A 131 16.88 -5.05 6.55
CA LYS A 131 17.18 -5.69 7.85
C LYS A 131 18.49 -5.17 8.44
N THR A 132 19.51 -4.91 7.62
CA THR A 132 20.78 -4.33 8.10
C THR A 132 20.66 -2.85 8.48
N LEU A 133 19.79 -2.10 7.80
CA LEU A 133 19.56 -0.67 8.05
C LEU A 133 18.64 -0.42 9.24
N LYS A 134 17.70 -1.34 9.53
CA LYS A 134 16.71 -1.21 10.61
C LYS A 134 17.39 -1.28 11.98
N LYS A 135 17.85 -0.13 12.47
CA LYS A 135 18.46 0.00 13.80
C LYS A 135 17.40 0.34 14.85
N ARG A 136 17.30 -0.56 15.84
CA ARG A 136 16.47 -0.49 17.05
C ARG A 136 14.97 -0.67 16.80
N GLU A 137 14.53 -1.92 16.92
CA GLU A 137 13.12 -2.23 17.07
C GLU A 137 12.74 -2.02 18.54
N TYR A 138 11.99 -0.96 18.81
CA TYR A 138 11.36 -0.76 20.10
C TYR A 138 10.18 -1.72 20.22
N LYS A 139 9.96 -2.28 21.41
CA LYS A 139 8.78 -3.10 21.66
C LYS A 139 7.56 -2.20 21.87
N PRO A 140 6.41 -2.47 21.24
CA PRO A 140 5.19 -1.76 21.58
C PRO A 140 4.82 -2.00 23.06
N MET A 141 4.35 -0.96 23.75
CA MET A 141 3.92 -1.04 25.15
C MET A 141 2.62 -1.86 25.31
N ASP A 142 1.56 -1.40 24.65
CA ASP A 142 0.16 -1.83 24.88
C ASP A 142 -0.58 -2.21 23.58
N PHE A 143 -0.07 -1.82 22.42
CA PHE A 143 -0.72 -1.99 21.11
C PHE A 143 0.34 -2.41 20.10
N ASP A 144 0.25 -3.65 19.61
CA ASP A 144 1.11 -4.16 18.55
C ASP A 144 0.57 -3.68 17.20
N ASN A 145 1.23 -2.65 16.66
CA ASN A 145 0.90 -1.97 15.41
C ASN A 145 0.71 -2.86 14.18
N ASP A 146 1.24 -4.08 14.20
CA ASP A 146 1.14 -5.02 13.09
C ASP A 146 0.00 -6.03 13.32
N LYS A 147 -0.24 -6.43 14.58
CA LYS A 147 -1.20 -7.51 14.93
C LYS A 147 -2.57 -7.01 15.38
N ASP A 148 -2.62 -5.89 16.07
CA ASP A 148 -3.83 -5.40 16.73
C ASP A 148 -4.68 -4.48 15.82
N CYS A 149 -4.25 -4.30 14.56
CA CYS A 149 -4.91 -3.42 13.60
C CYS A 149 -6.06 -4.14 12.88
N PRO A 150 -7.33 -3.72 13.09
CA PRO A 150 -8.49 -4.33 12.44
C PRO A 150 -8.49 -4.04 10.94
N LEU A 151 -9.22 -4.86 10.17
CA LEU A 151 -9.37 -4.68 8.72
C LEU A 151 -10.00 -3.33 8.34
N HIS A 152 -10.97 -2.88 9.15
CA HIS A 152 -11.61 -1.56 9.02
C HIS A 152 -11.36 -0.76 10.30
N PRO A 153 -10.85 0.49 10.20
CA PRO A 153 -10.61 1.32 11.37
C PRO A 153 -11.93 1.90 11.89
N ASP A 154 -12.10 1.85 13.21
CA ASP A 154 -13.13 2.62 13.91
C ASP A 154 -12.56 4.01 14.24
N LYS A 155 -13.10 5.06 13.61
CA LYS A 155 -12.65 6.46 13.80
C LYS A 155 -12.84 6.96 15.23
N SER A 156 -13.69 6.32 16.03
CA SER A 156 -13.89 6.70 17.43
C SER A 156 -12.78 6.17 18.36
N VAL A 157 -12.10 5.10 17.94
CA VAL A 157 -11.06 4.41 18.74
C VAL A 157 -9.65 4.63 18.17
N TYR A 158 -9.56 4.91 16.87
CA TYR A 158 -8.31 5.05 16.13
C TYR A 158 -8.13 6.48 15.58
N PRO A 159 -6.95 7.11 15.71
CA PRO A 159 -5.71 6.59 16.30
C PRO A 159 -5.79 6.29 17.80
N LYS A 160 -4.99 5.34 18.27
CA LYS A 160 -4.98 4.95 19.68
C LYS A 160 -4.38 6.07 20.53
N ALA A 161 -5.21 6.63 21.41
CA ALA A 161 -4.76 7.55 22.45
C ALA A 161 -4.31 6.78 23.70
N PHE A 162 -3.27 7.30 24.38
CA PHE A 162 -2.76 6.75 25.62
C PHE A 162 -2.94 7.76 26.77
N ARG A 163 -3.13 7.25 27.98
CA ARG A 163 -3.25 8.09 29.18
C ARG A 163 -1.90 8.73 29.51
N MET A 164 -1.92 10.01 29.86
CA MET A 164 -0.69 10.78 30.12
C MET A 164 0.13 10.21 31.27
N GLU A 165 -0.51 9.66 32.31
CA GLU A 165 0.19 9.06 33.44
C GLU A 165 1.08 7.89 32.99
N LYS A 166 0.56 7.01 32.12
CA LYS A 166 1.33 5.90 31.54
C LYS A 166 2.51 6.38 30.69
N ILE A 167 2.34 7.51 29.99
CA ILE A 167 3.41 8.11 29.19
C ILE A 167 4.54 8.59 30.09
N LEU A 168 4.22 9.31 31.15
CA LEU A 168 5.20 9.85 32.10
C LEU A 168 5.91 8.75 32.89
N GLU A 169 5.20 7.67 33.24
CA GLU A 169 5.80 6.48 33.87
C GLU A 169 6.86 5.81 32.97
N ASN A 170 6.61 5.71 31.66
CA ASN A 170 7.56 5.11 30.70
C ASN A 170 8.65 6.10 30.23
N TRP A 171 8.32 7.40 30.21
CA TRP A 171 9.20 8.48 29.75
C TRP A 171 9.38 9.52 30.85
N ASN A 172 10.03 9.10 31.94
CA ASN A 172 10.46 10.03 32.97
C ASN A 172 11.48 11.04 32.36
N PRO A 173 11.21 12.36 32.41
CA PRO A 173 12.11 13.37 31.83
C PRO A 173 13.49 13.41 32.50
N ASP A 174 13.62 12.92 33.73
CA ASP A 174 14.89 12.89 34.47
C ASP A 174 15.80 11.72 34.05
N ASP A 175 15.28 10.71 33.34
CA ASP A 175 16.04 9.54 32.89
C ASP A 175 16.25 9.56 31.38
N THR A 176 17.50 9.77 30.98
CA THR A 176 17.96 9.95 29.59
C THR A 176 18.29 8.63 28.89
N ARG A 177 18.17 7.48 29.56
CA ARG A 177 18.47 6.18 28.95
C ARG A 177 17.50 5.86 27.82
N PRO A 178 17.96 5.23 26.72
CA PRO A 178 17.08 4.75 25.66
C PRO A 178 16.02 3.80 26.23
N ARG A 179 14.75 4.03 25.88
CA ARG A 179 13.65 3.18 26.32
C ARG A 179 13.57 1.93 25.45
N GLU A 180 13.21 0.81 26.06
CA GLU A 180 12.96 -0.44 25.32
C GLU A 180 11.58 -0.45 24.68
N ARG A 181 10.61 0.24 25.31
CA ARG A 181 9.22 0.26 24.87
C ARG A 181 8.75 1.67 24.55
N ILE A 182 7.95 1.79 23.50
CA ILE A 182 7.38 3.06 23.05
C ILE A 182 5.87 2.93 22.84
N PHE A 183 5.18 4.05 23.00
CA PHE A 183 3.77 4.16 22.65
C PHE A 183 3.66 4.41 21.14
N GLN A 184 2.89 3.57 20.46
CA GLN A 184 2.56 3.76 19.06
C GLN A 184 1.05 3.78 18.91
N GLY A 185 0.52 4.91 18.41
CA GLY A 185 -0.93 5.13 18.28
C GLY A 185 -1.48 4.81 16.90
N ILE A 186 -0.61 4.51 15.93
CA ILE A 186 -0.96 4.33 14.52
C ILE A 186 -0.50 2.97 14.02
N CYS A 187 -1.28 2.36 13.14
CA CYS A 187 -1.00 1.08 12.52
C CYS A 187 0.13 1.16 11.49
N PHE A 188 0.86 0.06 11.37
CA PHE A 188 1.85 -0.15 10.32
C PHE A 188 1.40 -1.28 9.41
N PHE A 189 1.54 -1.06 8.11
CA PHE A 189 1.10 -2.01 7.10
C PHE A 189 2.24 -2.35 6.16
N ASP A 190 2.34 -3.61 5.77
CA ASP A 190 3.22 -4.02 4.69
C ASP A 190 2.56 -3.70 3.35
N ALA A 191 3.30 -3.01 2.46
CA ALA A 191 2.77 -2.54 1.17
C ALA A 191 2.19 -3.68 0.30
N ILE A 192 2.75 -4.88 0.42
CA ILE A 192 2.37 -6.04 -0.40
C ILE A 192 1.29 -6.84 0.32
N LYS A 193 1.48 -7.19 1.61
CA LYS A 193 0.59 -8.11 2.33
C LYS A 193 -0.71 -7.46 2.83
N ASP A 194 -0.67 -6.20 3.23
CA ASP A 194 -1.78 -5.51 3.90
C ASP A 194 -2.52 -4.56 2.96
N ARG A 195 -2.48 -4.80 1.64
CA ARG A 195 -3.03 -3.91 0.61
C ARG A 195 -4.49 -3.52 0.85
N GLU A 196 -5.32 -4.47 1.28
CA GLU A 196 -6.73 -4.21 1.59
C GLU A 196 -6.88 -3.28 2.81
N LYS A 197 -6.12 -3.51 3.88
CA LYS A 197 -6.14 -2.64 5.07
C LYS A 197 -5.69 -1.22 4.71
N ILE A 198 -4.66 -1.09 3.88
CA ILE A 198 -4.16 0.22 3.42
C ILE A 198 -5.28 1.00 2.74
N PHE A 199 -6.03 0.37 1.83
CA PHE A 199 -7.16 1.04 1.17
C PHE A 199 -8.28 1.37 2.15
N ASN A 200 -8.65 0.46 3.05
CA ASN A 200 -9.68 0.71 4.05
C ASN A 200 -9.33 1.90 4.98
N TYR A 201 -8.07 2.00 5.40
CA TYR A 201 -7.61 3.10 6.27
C TYR A 201 -7.51 4.41 5.51
N ARG A 202 -7.07 4.37 4.25
CA ARG A 202 -7.06 5.53 3.36
C ARG A 202 -8.48 6.05 3.13
N ASP A 203 -9.41 5.17 2.80
CA ASP A 203 -10.79 5.53 2.49
C ASP A 203 -11.55 6.01 3.76
N ALA A 204 -11.12 5.56 4.94
CA ALA A 204 -11.57 6.08 6.22
C ALA A 204 -10.89 7.41 6.64
N GLU A 205 -9.91 7.91 5.87
CA GLU A 205 -9.17 9.15 6.13
C GLU A 205 -8.48 9.18 7.51
N VAL A 206 -7.94 8.04 7.95
CA VAL A 206 -7.19 7.94 9.21
C VAL A 206 -5.68 7.76 8.94
N PRO A 207 -4.78 8.23 9.82
CA PRO A 207 -3.35 8.15 9.57
C PRO A 207 -2.83 6.72 9.76
N PHE A 208 -1.86 6.29 8.96
CA PHE A 208 -1.14 5.00 9.09
C PHE A 208 0.24 5.10 8.45
N VAL A 209 1.10 4.10 8.64
CA VAL A 209 2.40 4.03 7.94
C VAL A 209 2.45 2.79 7.07
N VAL A 210 2.87 2.96 5.82
CA VAL A 210 3.20 1.86 4.92
C VAL A 210 4.69 1.58 4.99
N ARG A 211 5.05 0.31 5.08
CA ARG A 211 6.43 -0.19 5.10
C ARG A 211 6.67 -1.12 3.92
N ASN A 212 7.95 -1.32 3.60
CA ASN A 212 8.41 -2.26 2.58
C ASN A 212 7.80 -2.01 1.20
N ASP A 213 7.48 -0.75 0.89
CA ASP A 213 7.05 -0.37 -0.45
C ASP A 213 8.20 -0.63 -1.44
N PRO A 214 8.01 -1.50 -2.45
CA PRO A 214 9.10 -1.90 -3.34
C PRO A 214 9.70 -0.73 -4.13
N GLU A 215 8.91 0.28 -4.49
CA GLU A 215 9.39 1.46 -5.23
C GLU A 215 10.27 2.35 -4.34
N VAL A 216 9.83 2.55 -3.09
CA VAL A 216 10.59 3.32 -2.10
C VAL A 216 11.88 2.59 -1.75
N VAL A 217 11.81 1.28 -1.51
CA VAL A 217 12.96 0.45 -1.12
C VAL A 217 14.00 0.41 -2.24
N ARG A 218 13.59 0.33 -3.50
CA ARG A 218 14.50 0.44 -4.65
C ARG A 218 15.21 1.80 -4.69
N THR A 219 14.52 2.87 -4.31
CA THR A 219 15.13 4.19 -4.23
C THR A 219 16.16 4.26 -3.10
N VAL A 220 15.84 3.70 -1.93
CA VAL A 220 16.79 3.57 -0.82
C VAL A 220 18.01 2.75 -1.22
N GLU A 221 17.85 1.65 -1.95
CA GLU A 221 18.94 0.82 -2.44
C GLU A 221 19.91 1.62 -3.32
N ARG A 222 19.39 2.46 -4.23
CA ARG A 222 20.21 3.37 -5.05
C ARG A 222 20.93 4.39 -4.18
N TRP A 223 20.24 5.04 -3.24
CA TRP A 223 20.80 6.09 -2.40
C TRP A 223 21.86 5.59 -1.42
N ASN A 224 21.78 4.31 -1.06
CA ASN A 224 22.75 3.67 -0.19
C ASN A 224 24.05 3.29 -0.94
N ASP A 225 24.07 3.35 -2.27
CA ASP A 225 25.31 3.15 -3.03
C ASP A 225 26.20 4.41 -2.89
N PRO A 226 27.43 4.26 -2.37
CA PRO A 226 28.32 5.39 -2.14
C PRO A 226 28.72 6.12 -3.42
N ALA A 227 28.56 5.50 -4.60
CA ALA A 227 28.83 6.07 -5.91
C ALA A 227 27.59 6.72 -6.56
N TYR A 228 26.40 6.64 -5.95
CA TYR A 228 25.16 7.22 -6.50
C TYR A 228 24.98 8.70 -6.14
N LEU A 229 25.21 9.07 -4.88
CA LEU A 229 25.15 10.45 -4.39
C LEU A 229 26.44 11.31 -4.52
N PRO A 230 27.62 10.85 -4.99
CA PRO A 230 28.76 11.70 -5.22
C PRO A 230 28.78 12.25 -6.65
N ARG A 231 28.44 13.55 -6.78
CA ARG A 231 29.16 14.57 -7.57
C ARG A 231 28.29 15.80 -7.78
#